data_AF-A0A372IY34-F1
#
_entry.id   AF-A0A372IY34-F1
#
_cell.length_a   1.000
_cell.length_b   1.000
_cell.length_c   1.000
_cell.angle_alpha   90.00
_cell.angle_beta   90.00
_cell.angle_gamma   90.00
#
_symmetry.space_group_name_H-M   'P 1'
#
loop_
_entity.id
_entity.type
_entity.pdbx_description
1 polymer ?
#
loop_
_entity_poly.entity_id
_entity_poly.type
_entity_poly.pdbx_seq_one_letter_code
_entity_poly.pdbx_strand_id
1 'polypeptide(L)'
;MGIRARLPHLVELGVDALWITPFYPSPMADHGYDVADPRDVEPVLGDLAGFDALLAEAHAAGLRVTVDLVPNHSSHQHEWFEAALAAGPGSPERARYLFRDGRGPDGAEPPNNWPSVFGGPGWSRVPDGQWYLHLFAPEQPDLNFGNPEVLDDLETTMRFWLDRGVDGFRIDVAHGMAEPDVLPVEDTGLLADHGPGDHRFDQDAVHDMHRRIRAVLDAYPGRMAVGEVWVSEDRPRHVTRYGGGEVGTRRARAAALLQLALPGVAYLYNGDEFGMPDVELPDAALQDPIRERSGRTERGRDACRIPVPWSGTEPPYGFSTSPDTWLPVPERWAALTAEAQAADPRSMLSLYRGALRLRTSAVASGGSLEWLPAPEGCLAFRRPGGLVCLVNLSGAPVPVPEGEVLLASADVSAGEVGPDVAVWLRG
;
A
#
# COMPACT_ATOMS: atom_id res chain seq x y z
N MET A 1 -18.10 13.21 -1.91
CA MET A 1 -16.94 12.30 -1.88
C MET A 1 -16.99 11.48 -0.60
N GLY A 2 -16.92 10.15 -0.67
CA GLY A 2 -17.15 9.26 0.49
C GLY A 2 -16.15 9.46 1.64
N ILE A 3 -14.87 9.66 1.32
CA ILE A 3 -13.79 9.85 2.30
C ILE A 3 -14.05 11.04 3.23
N ARG A 4 -14.51 12.18 2.68
CA ARG A 4 -14.81 13.40 3.44
C ARG A 4 -15.79 13.16 4.58
N ALA A 5 -16.84 12.38 4.33
CA ALA A 5 -17.84 12.02 5.34
C ALA A 5 -17.28 11.12 6.46
N ARG A 6 -16.09 10.55 6.28
CA ARG A 6 -15.43 9.64 7.23
C ARG A 6 -14.23 10.28 7.94
N LEU A 7 -13.87 11.53 7.64
CA LEU A 7 -12.83 12.26 8.40
C LEU A 7 -13.07 12.26 9.92
N PRO A 8 -14.31 12.46 10.45
CA PRO A 8 -14.55 12.39 11.89
C PRO A 8 -14.16 11.05 12.51
N HIS A 9 -14.34 9.95 11.76
CA HIS A 9 -13.93 8.61 12.22
C HIS A 9 -12.42 8.50 12.35
N LEU A 10 -11.65 9.04 11.38
CA LEU A 10 -10.18 9.03 11.42
C LEU A 10 -9.64 9.86 12.58
N VAL A 11 -10.24 11.03 12.84
CA VAL A 11 -9.90 11.86 14.01
C VAL A 11 -10.15 11.09 15.31
N GLU A 12 -11.30 10.43 15.44
CA GLU A 12 -11.64 9.66 16.63
C GLU A 12 -10.76 8.40 16.79
N LEU A 13 -10.32 7.81 15.68
CA LEU A 13 -9.36 6.71 15.68
C LEU A 13 -8.01 7.16 16.27
N GLY A 14 -7.61 8.40 16.03
CA GLY A 14 -6.37 8.99 16.54
C GLY A 14 -5.16 8.78 15.64
N VAL A 15 -5.39 8.68 14.31
CA VAL A 15 -4.32 8.68 13.31
C VAL A 15 -3.88 10.10 12.97
N ASP A 16 -2.63 10.26 12.55
CA ASP A 16 -2.07 11.57 12.19
C ASP A 16 -2.23 11.91 10.70
N ALA A 17 -2.41 10.89 9.86
CA ALA A 17 -2.40 11.02 8.41
C ALA A 17 -3.35 10.03 7.71
N LEU A 18 -3.87 10.45 6.56
CA LEU A 18 -4.55 9.63 5.57
C LEU A 18 -3.62 9.46 4.36
N TRP A 19 -3.34 8.20 3.99
CA TRP A 19 -2.75 7.88 2.69
C TRP A 19 -3.86 7.40 1.74
N ILE A 20 -3.95 8.04 0.58
CA ILE A 20 -4.89 7.68 -0.49
C ILE A 20 -4.12 6.97 -1.61
N THR A 21 -4.52 5.74 -1.92
CA THR A 21 -4.05 4.97 -3.10
C THR A 21 -4.42 5.69 -4.40
N PRO A 22 -3.93 5.29 -5.59
CA PRO A 22 -4.20 6.03 -6.82
C PRO A 22 -5.69 6.32 -7.05
N PHE A 23 -5.99 7.59 -7.33
CA PHE A 23 -7.32 8.10 -7.64
C PHE A 23 -7.31 8.94 -8.94
N TYR A 24 -6.25 8.78 -9.72
CA TYR A 24 -6.01 9.46 -10.98
C TYR A 24 -6.82 8.81 -12.11
N PRO A 25 -7.16 9.53 -13.19
CA PRO A 25 -7.74 8.93 -14.38
C PRO A 25 -6.96 7.71 -14.84
N SER A 26 -7.67 6.59 -14.96
CA SER A 26 -7.07 5.29 -15.23
C SER A 26 -8.07 4.38 -15.95
N PRO A 27 -7.63 3.59 -16.94
CA PRO A 27 -8.42 2.52 -17.53
C PRO A 27 -8.75 1.37 -16.57
N MET A 28 -8.20 1.39 -15.35
CA MET A 28 -8.39 0.40 -14.29
C MET A 28 -7.82 -0.98 -14.62
N ALA A 29 -6.87 -1.06 -15.55
CA ALA A 29 -6.16 -2.30 -15.86
C ALA A 29 -5.34 -2.81 -14.68
N ASP A 30 -4.98 -1.97 -13.71
CA ASP A 30 -4.42 -2.35 -12.40
C ASP A 30 -5.03 -1.52 -11.26
N HIS A 31 -6.35 -1.34 -11.29
CA HIS A 31 -7.12 -0.65 -10.24
C HIS A 31 -6.58 0.76 -9.88
N GLY A 32 -6.18 1.52 -10.90
CA GLY A 32 -5.73 2.91 -10.74
C GLY A 32 -4.21 3.11 -10.86
N TYR A 33 -3.41 2.04 -10.82
CA TYR A 33 -1.95 2.12 -10.99
C TYR A 33 -1.53 2.30 -12.46
N ASP A 34 -2.39 1.94 -13.42
CA ASP A 34 -2.23 2.31 -14.83
C ASP A 34 -2.74 3.74 -15.09
N VAL A 35 -1.93 4.74 -14.70
CA VAL A 35 -2.30 6.16 -14.71
C VAL A 35 -2.30 6.75 -16.13
N ALA A 36 -3.45 7.24 -16.59
CA ALA A 36 -3.60 7.90 -17.90
C ALA A 36 -3.47 9.43 -17.82
N ASP A 37 -3.79 10.05 -16.68
CA ASP A 37 -3.47 11.46 -16.40
C ASP A 37 -3.04 11.61 -14.93
N PRO A 38 -1.76 11.88 -14.63
CA PRO A 38 -1.28 11.96 -13.26
C PRO A 38 -1.66 13.27 -12.53
N ARG A 39 -2.36 14.19 -13.20
CA ARG A 39 -2.69 15.54 -12.71
C ARG A 39 -4.19 15.84 -12.78
N ASP A 40 -5.03 14.82 -12.72
CA ASP A 40 -6.47 14.99 -12.53
C ASP A 40 -7.02 13.91 -11.58
N VAL A 41 -8.33 13.95 -11.30
CA VAL A 41 -9.05 12.97 -10.49
C VAL A 41 -9.94 12.13 -11.40
N GLU A 42 -9.91 10.82 -11.20
CA GLU A 42 -10.78 9.88 -11.92
C GLU A 42 -12.25 10.31 -11.76
N PRO A 43 -12.98 10.58 -12.86
CA PRO A 43 -14.35 11.11 -12.81
C PRO A 43 -15.33 10.32 -11.94
N VAL A 44 -15.20 8.99 -11.84
CA VAL A 44 -16.07 8.19 -10.98
C VAL A 44 -15.81 8.41 -9.47
N LEU A 45 -14.61 8.88 -9.11
CA LEU A 45 -14.19 9.17 -7.73
C LEU A 45 -14.46 10.62 -7.33
N GLY A 46 -14.49 11.55 -8.29
CA GLY A 46 -14.79 12.96 -8.06
C GLY A 46 -14.12 13.88 -9.08
N ASP A 47 -13.66 15.03 -8.60
CA ASP A 47 -12.95 16.05 -9.37
C ASP A 47 -11.89 16.74 -8.47
N LEU A 48 -11.05 17.58 -9.08
CA LEU A 48 -10.02 18.34 -8.35
C LEU A 48 -10.60 19.25 -7.26
N ALA A 49 -11.77 19.87 -7.50
CA ALA A 49 -12.42 20.72 -6.50
C ALA A 49 -12.88 19.91 -5.27
N GLY A 50 -13.37 18.69 -5.48
CA GLY A 50 -13.72 17.75 -4.44
C GLY A 50 -12.50 17.28 -3.63
N PHE A 51 -11.36 17.09 -4.29
CA PHE A 51 -10.08 16.80 -3.64
C PHE A 51 -9.55 17.98 -2.82
N ASP A 52 -9.61 19.21 -3.37
CA ASP A 52 -9.22 20.42 -2.63
C ASP A 52 -10.07 20.61 -1.37
N ALA A 53 -11.38 20.32 -1.46
CA ALA A 53 -12.27 20.33 -0.30
C ALA A 53 -11.91 19.24 0.73
N LEU A 54 -11.50 18.05 0.28
CA LEU A 54 -11.01 16.98 1.16
C LEU A 54 -9.75 17.42 1.91
N LEU A 55 -8.77 18.01 1.22
CA LEU A 55 -7.55 18.53 1.84
C LEU A 55 -7.88 19.58 2.90
N ALA A 56 -8.70 20.57 2.55
CA ALA A 56 -9.07 21.64 3.47
C ALA A 56 -9.77 21.11 4.74
N GLU A 57 -10.70 20.15 4.59
CA GLU A 57 -11.41 19.53 5.72
C GLU A 57 -10.49 18.66 6.57
N ALA A 58 -9.60 17.88 5.96
CA ALA A 58 -8.62 17.06 6.67
C ALA A 58 -7.65 17.92 7.48
N HIS A 59 -7.08 18.98 6.86
CA HIS A 59 -6.19 19.91 7.53
C HIS A 59 -6.88 20.67 8.67
N ALA A 60 -8.14 21.10 8.47
CA ALA A 60 -8.93 21.74 9.53
C ALA A 60 -9.18 20.79 10.72
N ALA A 61 -9.22 19.48 10.47
CA ALA A 61 -9.32 18.44 11.47
C ALA A 61 -7.96 18.00 12.05
N GLY A 62 -6.85 18.59 11.59
CA GLY A 62 -5.49 18.25 12.03
C GLY A 62 -4.89 16.99 11.40
N LEU A 63 -5.54 16.43 10.37
CA LEU A 63 -5.06 15.27 9.62
C LEU A 63 -4.18 15.69 8.46
N ARG A 64 -3.08 14.98 8.25
CA ARG A 64 -2.25 15.07 7.04
C ARG A 64 -2.84 14.22 5.92
N VAL A 65 -2.60 14.58 4.66
CA VAL A 65 -3.04 13.80 3.50
C VAL A 65 -1.85 13.54 2.58
N THR A 66 -1.50 12.27 2.42
CA THR A 66 -0.51 11.81 1.45
C THR A 66 -1.20 11.03 0.32
N VAL A 67 -0.60 11.05 -0.86
CA VAL A 67 -1.15 10.38 -2.05
C VAL A 67 -0.11 9.44 -2.66
N ASP A 68 -0.57 8.45 -3.40
CA ASP A 68 0.32 7.62 -4.21
C ASP A 68 0.97 8.42 -5.35
N LEU A 69 2.22 8.13 -5.66
CA LEU A 69 2.93 8.63 -6.84
C LEU A 69 3.40 7.40 -7.61
N VAL A 70 2.99 7.28 -8.88
CA VAL A 70 3.29 6.12 -9.73
C VAL A 70 4.24 6.57 -10.87
N PRO A 71 5.55 6.70 -10.61
CA PRO A 71 6.48 7.31 -11.56
C PRO A 71 7.06 6.32 -12.59
N ASN A 72 7.05 5.03 -12.29
CA ASN A 72 7.77 4.01 -13.06
C ASN A 72 7.21 3.83 -14.49
N HIS A 73 5.89 3.85 -14.62
CA HIS A 73 5.17 3.57 -15.85
C HIS A 73 3.96 4.50 -15.97
N SER A 74 3.41 4.61 -17.17
CA SER A 74 2.11 5.23 -17.40
C SER A 74 1.11 4.19 -17.90
N SER A 75 -0.16 4.56 -18.04
CA SER A 75 -1.09 3.79 -18.87
C SER A 75 -0.66 3.82 -20.34
N HIS A 76 -0.98 2.77 -21.10
CA HIS A 76 -0.93 2.77 -22.56
C HIS A 76 -1.91 3.78 -23.20
N GLN A 77 -2.91 4.27 -22.46
CA GLN A 77 -3.82 5.34 -22.89
C GLN A 77 -3.33 6.74 -22.50
N HIS A 78 -2.16 6.85 -21.87
CA HIS A 78 -1.53 8.14 -21.60
C HIS A 78 -1.11 8.80 -22.93
N GLU A 79 -1.31 10.11 -23.05
CA GLU A 79 -1.07 10.85 -24.30
C GLU A 79 0.35 10.65 -24.85
N TRP A 80 1.34 10.49 -23.97
CA TRP A 80 2.72 10.24 -24.38
C TRP A 80 2.90 8.88 -25.06
N PHE A 81 2.23 7.82 -24.60
CA PHE A 81 2.39 6.49 -25.20
C PHE A 81 1.69 6.43 -26.56
N GLU A 82 0.50 7.03 -26.67
CA GLU A 82 -0.19 7.18 -27.95
C GLU A 82 0.67 7.97 -28.96
N ALA A 83 1.27 9.08 -28.52
CA ALA A 83 2.18 9.88 -29.33
C ALA A 83 3.44 9.09 -29.73
N ALA A 84 4.02 8.32 -28.82
CA ALA A 84 5.15 7.44 -29.11
C ALA A 84 4.79 6.44 -30.22
N LEU A 85 3.65 5.75 -30.09
CA LEU A 85 3.14 4.80 -31.09
C LEU A 85 2.94 5.46 -32.46
N ALA A 86 2.38 6.67 -32.50
CA ALA A 86 2.11 7.40 -33.74
C ALA A 86 3.39 7.92 -34.43
N ALA A 87 4.37 8.39 -33.65
CA ALA A 87 5.59 9.01 -34.17
C ALA A 87 6.63 7.98 -34.68
N GLY A 88 6.68 6.79 -34.09
CA GLY A 88 7.52 5.70 -34.57
C GLY A 88 8.99 5.78 -34.11
N PRO A 89 9.83 4.83 -34.58
CA PRO A 89 11.22 4.68 -34.13
C PRO A 89 12.08 5.92 -34.35
N GLY A 90 12.88 6.29 -33.34
CA GLY A 90 13.84 7.42 -33.40
C GLY A 90 13.24 8.81 -33.17
N SER A 91 11.92 8.91 -32.92
CA SER A 91 11.26 10.17 -32.58
C SER A 91 11.48 10.56 -31.10
N PRO A 92 11.41 11.86 -30.75
CA PRO A 92 11.43 12.31 -29.36
C PRO A 92 10.31 11.70 -28.51
N GLU A 93 9.11 11.54 -29.08
CA GLU A 93 7.96 10.94 -28.41
C GLU A 93 8.24 9.48 -28.04
N ARG A 94 8.83 8.71 -28.98
CA ARG A 94 9.24 7.32 -28.75
C ARG A 94 10.31 7.20 -27.66
N ALA A 95 11.19 8.18 -27.52
CA ALA A 95 12.28 8.17 -26.54
C ALA A 95 11.81 8.33 -25.07
N ARG A 96 10.53 8.67 -24.82
CA ARG A 96 9.96 8.76 -23.46
C ARG A 96 9.70 7.40 -22.82
N TYR A 97 9.69 6.33 -23.61
CA TYR A 97 9.47 4.96 -23.14
C TYR A 97 10.61 4.04 -23.57
N LEU A 98 10.69 2.87 -22.95
CA LEU A 98 11.71 1.87 -23.24
C LEU A 98 11.32 1.00 -24.45
N PHE A 99 11.55 1.53 -25.66
CA PHE A 99 11.43 0.77 -26.90
C PHE A 99 12.76 0.21 -27.39
N ARG A 100 12.78 -1.04 -27.88
CA ARG A 100 13.97 -1.72 -28.40
C ARG A 100 13.61 -2.56 -29.64
N ASP A 101 14.58 -2.74 -30.53
CA ASP A 101 14.44 -3.66 -31.65
C ASP A 101 14.47 -5.11 -31.15
N GLY A 102 13.66 -5.96 -31.79
CA GLY A 102 13.65 -7.38 -31.48
C GLY A 102 14.87 -8.13 -32.03
N ARG A 103 15.05 -9.36 -31.56
CA ARG A 103 16.09 -10.28 -32.04
C ARG A 103 15.57 -11.18 -33.16
N GLY A 104 16.50 -11.94 -33.76
CA GLY A 104 16.23 -12.81 -34.90
C GLY A 104 16.22 -12.07 -36.25
N PRO A 105 16.12 -12.79 -37.37
CA PRO A 105 16.24 -12.20 -38.72
C PRO A 105 15.11 -11.19 -39.04
N ASP A 106 14.00 -11.28 -38.32
CA ASP A 106 12.75 -10.56 -38.56
C ASP A 106 12.42 -9.60 -37.40
N GLY A 107 13.28 -9.52 -36.37
CA GLY A 107 12.99 -8.84 -35.10
C GLY A 107 11.79 -9.41 -34.34
N ALA A 108 11.46 -10.68 -34.59
CA ALA A 108 10.25 -11.35 -34.07
C ALA A 108 10.42 -11.91 -32.65
N GLU A 109 11.64 -11.92 -32.11
CA GLU A 109 11.92 -12.32 -30.73
C GLU A 109 12.11 -11.09 -29.84
N PRO A 110 11.71 -11.14 -28.56
CA PRO A 110 11.88 -10.00 -27.65
C PRO A 110 13.38 -9.68 -27.44
N PRO A 111 13.72 -8.42 -27.10
CA PRO A 111 15.10 -7.97 -26.89
C PRO A 111 15.86 -8.80 -25.87
N ASN A 112 15.19 -9.20 -24.78
CA ASN A 112 15.73 -10.14 -23.81
C ASN A 112 14.64 -11.08 -23.24
N ASN A 113 14.97 -11.87 -22.20
CA ASN A 113 14.05 -12.84 -21.59
C ASN A 113 13.37 -12.33 -20.30
N TRP A 114 13.41 -11.02 -20.04
CA TRP A 114 12.79 -10.45 -18.85
C TRP A 114 11.29 -10.79 -18.76
N PRO A 115 10.83 -11.34 -17.63
CA PRO A 115 9.42 -11.57 -17.38
C PRO A 115 8.75 -10.30 -16.88
N SER A 116 7.43 -10.25 -17.01
CA SER A 116 6.59 -9.34 -16.23
C SER A 116 6.48 -9.88 -14.79
N VAL A 117 6.42 -8.97 -13.80
CA VAL A 117 6.11 -9.31 -12.41
C VAL A 117 4.71 -9.94 -12.27
N PHE A 118 3.78 -9.61 -13.18
CA PHE A 118 2.44 -10.21 -13.21
C PHE A 118 2.35 -11.50 -14.04
N GLY A 119 3.49 -12.03 -14.48
CA GLY A 119 3.60 -13.25 -15.27
C GLY A 119 3.58 -12.99 -16.78
N GLY A 120 4.22 -13.90 -17.52
CA GLY A 120 4.43 -13.75 -18.96
C GLY A 120 5.67 -12.91 -19.32
N PRO A 121 5.87 -12.58 -20.62
CA PRO A 121 7.00 -11.76 -21.06
C PRO A 121 6.83 -10.31 -20.60
N GLY A 122 7.93 -9.63 -20.26
CA GLY A 122 7.96 -8.20 -19.94
C GLY A 122 8.09 -7.31 -21.19
N TRP A 123 7.92 -7.87 -22.39
CA TRP A 123 8.04 -7.16 -23.65
C TRP A 123 6.85 -7.45 -24.55
N SER A 124 6.30 -6.38 -25.14
CA SER A 124 5.21 -6.47 -26.11
C SER A 124 5.60 -5.83 -27.44
N ARG A 125 5.29 -6.51 -28.55
CA ARG A 125 5.65 -6.07 -29.91
C ARG A 125 4.58 -5.16 -30.48
N VAL A 126 4.99 -4.03 -31.07
CA VAL A 126 4.11 -3.09 -31.77
C VAL A 126 4.16 -3.31 -33.29
N PRO A 127 3.17 -2.81 -34.06
CA PRO A 127 3.05 -3.09 -35.49
C PRO A 127 4.25 -2.66 -36.36
N ASP A 128 5.03 -1.67 -35.92
CA ASP A 128 6.23 -1.19 -36.61
C ASP A 128 7.46 -2.11 -36.40
N GLY A 129 7.32 -3.15 -35.57
CA GLY A 129 8.31 -4.20 -35.35
C GLY A 129 9.13 -4.05 -34.08
N GLN A 130 9.12 -2.88 -33.42
CA GLN A 130 9.79 -2.68 -32.14
C GLN A 130 9.03 -3.34 -30.98
N TRP A 131 9.71 -3.47 -29.85
CA TRP A 131 9.17 -3.96 -28.59
C TRP A 131 9.23 -2.88 -27.54
N TYR A 132 8.22 -2.74 -26.71
CA TYR A 132 8.27 -1.89 -25.52
C TYR A 132 8.35 -2.73 -24.25
N LEU A 133 9.08 -2.23 -23.26
CA LEU A 133 9.16 -2.83 -21.94
C LEU A 133 7.88 -2.52 -21.15
N HIS A 134 7.40 -3.53 -20.45
CA HIS A 134 6.42 -3.41 -19.39
C HIS A 134 6.78 -4.38 -18.24
N LEU A 135 7.28 -3.87 -17.13
CA LEU A 135 7.64 -4.68 -15.96
C LEU A 135 6.41 -5.25 -15.25
N PHE A 136 5.25 -4.64 -15.49
CA PHE A 136 3.94 -5.05 -14.98
C PHE A 136 3.03 -5.47 -16.14
N ALA A 137 1.84 -4.90 -16.27
CA ALA A 137 0.92 -5.23 -17.34
C ALA A 137 1.37 -4.68 -18.70
N PRO A 138 1.00 -5.30 -19.84
CA PRO A 138 1.18 -4.69 -21.17
C PRO A 138 0.55 -3.30 -21.29
N GLU A 139 -0.50 -3.02 -20.50
CA GLU A 139 -1.16 -1.73 -20.38
C GLU A 139 -0.38 -0.68 -19.56
N GLN A 140 0.76 -1.07 -18.96
CA GLN A 140 1.65 -0.25 -18.12
C GLN A 140 3.06 -0.15 -18.75
N PRO A 141 3.23 0.51 -19.90
CA PRO A 141 4.55 0.73 -20.50
C PRO A 141 5.47 1.56 -19.60
N ASP A 142 6.70 1.07 -19.39
CA ASP A 142 7.71 1.71 -18.54
C ASP A 142 8.28 2.98 -19.19
N LEU A 143 8.38 4.03 -18.38
CA LEU A 143 8.94 5.32 -18.76
C LEU A 143 10.47 5.25 -18.75
N ASN A 144 11.09 5.91 -19.72
CA ASN A 144 12.54 5.96 -19.83
C ASN A 144 13.11 7.14 -19.01
N PHE A 145 13.56 6.88 -17.78
CA PHE A 145 14.19 7.90 -16.92
C PHE A 145 15.57 8.38 -17.40
N GLY A 146 16.14 7.77 -18.44
CA GLY A 146 17.26 8.34 -19.17
C GLY A 146 16.88 9.57 -20.03
N ASN A 147 15.59 9.79 -20.26
CA ASN A 147 15.08 10.98 -20.96
C ASN A 147 14.78 12.11 -19.95
N PRO A 148 15.42 13.29 -20.06
CA PRO A 148 15.21 14.40 -19.13
C PRO A 148 13.77 14.91 -19.09
N GLU A 149 13.00 14.78 -20.19
CA GLU A 149 11.60 15.22 -20.23
C GLU A 149 10.71 14.41 -19.27
N VAL A 150 10.99 13.11 -19.10
CA VAL A 150 10.27 12.23 -18.16
C VAL A 150 10.49 12.69 -16.72
N LEU A 151 11.74 13.01 -16.39
CA LEU A 151 12.09 13.49 -15.06
C LEU A 151 11.50 14.88 -14.76
N ASP A 152 11.50 15.79 -15.74
CA ASP A 152 10.91 17.12 -15.60
C ASP A 152 9.38 17.07 -15.45
N ASP A 153 8.70 16.13 -16.12
CA ASP A 153 7.27 15.90 -15.92
C ASP A 153 6.96 15.31 -14.53
N LEU A 154 7.78 14.38 -14.03
CA LEU A 154 7.64 13.88 -12.66
C LEU A 154 7.71 15.03 -11.64
N GLU A 155 8.67 15.95 -11.79
CA GLU A 155 8.74 17.12 -10.91
C GLU A 155 7.52 18.02 -11.04
N THR A 156 7.03 18.21 -12.25
CA THR A 156 5.82 19.00 -12.53
C THR A 156 4.60 18.38 -11.85
N THR A 157 4.44 17.07 -11.95
CA THR A 157 3.37 16.29 -11.30
C THR A 157 3.48 16.37 -9.77
N MET A 158 4.67 16.22 -9.20
CA MET A 158 4.86 16.40 -7.77
C MET A 158 4.46 17.81 -7.31
N ARG A 159 4.92 18.86 -8.00
CA ARG A 159 4.59 20.26 -7.67
C ARG A 159 3.10 20.52 -7.80
N PHE A 160 2.45 19.98 -8.82
CA PHE A 160 1.01 20.10 -9.01
C PHE A 160 0.20 19.67 -7.76
N TRP A 161 0.58 18.56 -7.13
CA TRP A 161 -0.08 18.05 -5.92
C TRP A 161 0.39 18.80 -4.65
N LEU A 162 1.69 19.10 -4.54
CA LEU A 162 2.24 19.84 -3.40
C LEU A 162 1.70 21.28 -3.31
N ASP A 163 1.52 21.95 -4.44
CA ASP A 163 0.95 23.30 -4.53
C ASP A 163 -0.52 23.35 -4.08
N ARG A 164 -1.25 22.24 -4.22
CA ARG A 164 -2.61 22.08 -3.67
C ARG A 164 -2.64 21.84 -2.16
N GLY A 165 -1.52 21.41 -1.58
CA GLY A 165 -1.40 21.16 -0.14
C GLY A 165 -1.29 19.70 0.25
N VAL A 166 -1.04 18.78 -0.69
CA VAL A 166 -0.66 17.40 -0.33
C VAL A 166 0.56 17.41 0.60
N ASP A 167 0.51 16.63 1.68
CA ASP A 167 1.53 16.59 2.73
C ASP A 167 2.70 15.65 2.40
N GLY A 168 2.59 14.88 1.33
CA GLY A 168 3.63 13.95 0.91
C GLY A 168 3.16 12.85 -0.03
N PHE A 169 4.09 11.96 -0.36
CA PHE A 169 3.85 10.89 -1.31
C PHE A 169 4.24 9.51 -0.76
N ARG A 170 3.49 8.48 -1.13
CA ARG A 170 4.02 7.11 -1.19
C ARG A 170 4.44 6.89 -2.64
N ILE A 171 5.71 6.57 -2.88
CA ILE A 171 6.27 6.39 -4.21
C ILE A 171 6.19 4.90 -4.55
N ASP A 172 5.32 4.56 -5.48
CA ASP A 172 5.15 3.22 -6.03
C ASP A 172 6.40 2.80 -6.79
N VAL A 173 6.79 1.52 -6.63
CA VAL A 173 7.95 0.93 -7.31
C VAL A 173 9.16 1.87 -7.27
N ALA A 174 9.49 2.38 -6.07
CA ALA A 174 10.50 3.42 -5.90
C ALA A 174 11.89 2.99 -6.44
N HIS A 175 12.14 1.68 -6.46
CA HIS A 175 13.33 1.01 -6.93
C HIS A 175 13.35 0.71 -8.45
N GLY A 176 12.27 1.02 -9.19
CA GLY A 176 12.13 0.68 -10.62
C GLY A 176 12.34 1.83 -11.60
N MET A 177 12.64 3.05 -11.15
CA MET A 177 12.85 4.21 -12.05
C MET A 177 14.24 4.21 -12.76
N ALA A 178 14.82 3.04 -13.00
CA ALA A 178 16.09 2.89 -13.69
C ALA A 178 16.31 1.44 -14.14
N GLU A 179 16.24 1.23 -15.45
CA GLU A 179 16.53 -0.05 -16.11
C GLU A 179 17.81 0.04 -16.95
N PRO A 180 18.61 -1.04 -17.02
CA PRO A 180 19.77 -1.06 -17.90
C PRO A 180 19.32 -1.14 -19.36
N ASP A 181 20.13 -0.58 -20.27
CA ASP A 181 19.75 -0.35 -21.67
C ASP A 181 19.21 -1.60 -22.40
N VAL A 182 20.02 -2.65 -22.52
CA VAL A 182 19.61 -4.02 -22.90
C VAL A 182 20.70 -4.98 -22.42
N LEU A 183 20.32 -5.99 -21.65
CA LEU A 183 21.21 -7.10 -21.28
C LEU A 183 21.12 -8.27 -22.27
N PRO A 184 22.23 -8.98 -22.56
CA PRO A 184 22.19 -10.24 -23.31
C PRO A 184 21.27 -11.27 -22.64
N VAL A 185 20.63 -12.15 -23.40
CA VAL A 185 19.70 -13.15 -22.85
C VAL A 185 20.37 -14.18 -21.96
N GLU A 186 21.67 -14.38 -22.16
CA GLU A 186 22.50 -15.26 -21.36
C GLU A 186 22.79 -14.68 -19.96
N ASP A 187 22.61 -13.37 -19.77
CA ASP A 187 22.92 -12.66 -18.53
C ASP A 187 21.92 -11.52 -18.27
N THR A 188 20.67 -11.89 -18.03
CA THR A 188 19.61 -10.92 -17.72
C THR A 188 19.51 -10.54 -16.25
N GLY A 189 20.37 -11.12 -15.40
CA GLY A 189 20.35 -10.93 -13.95
C GLY A 189 19.03 -11.29 -13.27
N LEU A 190 18.22 -12.15 -13.88
CA LEU A 190 16.92 -12.53 -13.31
C LEU A 190 17.09 -13.50 -12.15
N LEU A 191 16.54 -13.13 -11.00
CA LEU A 191 16.41 -14.02 -9.86
C LEU A 191 15.01 -14.63 -9.82
N ALA A 192 14.92 -15.88 -9.36
CA ALA A 192 13.66 -16.64 -9.34
C ALA A 192 12.57 -16.01 -8.44
N ASP A 193 12.98 -15.18 -7.49
CA ASP A 193 12.14 -14.50 -6.50
C ASP A 193 12.07 -12.98 -6.72
N HIS A 194 12.70 -12.46 -7.78
CA HIS A 194 12.85 -11.02 -8.03
C HIS A 194 13.47 -10.24 -6.86
N GLY A 195 14.28 -10.93 -6.03
CA GLY A 195 14.94 -10.35 -4.87
C GLY A 195 16.15 -9.46 -5.22
N PRO A 196 16.94 -9.06 -4.20
CA PRO A 196 18.14 -8.23 -4.39
C PRO A 196 19.10 -8.85 -5.41
N GLY A 197 19.40 -8.10 -6.47
CA GLY A 197 20.21 -8.56 -7.61
C GLY A 197 19.44 -8.78 -8.91
N ASP A 198 18.10 -8.60 -8.92
CA ASP A 198 17.31 -8.55 -10.15
C ASP A 198 17.63 -7.28 -10.96
N HIS A 199 18.22 -7.44 -12.14
CA HIS A 199 18.67 -6.29 -12.95
C HIS A 199 17.54 -5.43 -13.52
N ARG A 200 16.27 -5.84 -13.42
CA ARG A 200 15.12 -4.99 -13.79
C ARG A 200 14.90 -3.85 -12.79
N PHE A 201 15.42 -3.99 -11.57
CA PHE A 201 15.21 -3.05 -10.48
C PHE A 201 16.53 -2.69 -9.81
N ASP A 202 16.46 -1.72 -8.89
CA ASP A 202 17.53 -1.35 -7.94
C ASP A 202 18.88 -1.05 -8.62
N GLN A 203 18.83 -0.46 -9.82
CA GLN A 203 20.03 0.01 -10.50
C GLN A 203 20.53 1.30 -9.83
N ASP A 204 21.86 1.47 -9.70
CA ASP A 204 22.49 2.62 -9.03
C ASP A 204 21.93 3.99 -9.47
N ALA A 205 21.54 4.11 -10.75
CA ALA A 205 20.98 5.33 -11.32
C ALA A 205 19.68 5.77 -10.62
N VAL A 206 18.89 4.86 -10.02
CA VAL A 206 17.65 5.19 -9.29
C VAL A 206 17.89 6.21 -8.18
N HIS A 207 19.09 6.26 -7.61
CA HIS A 207 19.45 7.24 -6.60
C HIS A 207 19.48 8.67 -7.13
N ASP A 208 19.74 8.91 -8.42
CA ASP A 208 19.62 10.24 -9.03
C ASP A 208 18.17 10.71 -9.04
N MET A 209 17.24 9.82 -9.37
CA MET A 209 15.80 10.08 -9.39
C MET A 209 15.32 10.42 -7.97
N HIS A 210 15.74 9.65 -6.97
CA HIS A 210 15.43 9.97 -5.57
C HIS A 210 16.04 11.28 -5.08
N ARG A 211 17.25 11.66 -5.52
CA ARG A 211 17.83 12.98 -5.21
C ARG A 211 16.98 14.12 -5.79
N ARG A 212 16.47 13.96 -7.01
CA ARG A 212 15.58 14.93 -7.67
C ARG A 212 14.23 15.04 -6.95
N ILE A 213 13.58 13.92 -6.65
CA ILE A 213 12.36 13.86 -5.84
C ILE A 213 12.58 14.56 -4.49
N ARG A 214 13.70 14.28 -3.81
CA ARG A 214 14.06 14.92 -2.54
C ARG A 214 14.23 16.45 -2.70
N ALA A 215 14.88 16.90 -3.77
CA ALA A 215 15.06 18.31 -4.06
C ALA A 215 13.73 19.04 -4.28
N VAL A 216 12.75 18.41 -4.95
CA VAL A 216 11.38 18.94 -5.03
C VAL A 216 10.78 19.06 -3.64
N LEU A 217 10.83 18.01 -2.83
CA LEU A 217 10.28 18.02 -1.46
C LEU A 217 10.95 19.06 -0.55
N ASP A 218 12.25 19.31 -0.68
CA ASP A 218 12.96 20.36 0.09
C ASP A 218 12.40 21.77 -0.16
N ALA A 219 11.78 22.02 -1.32
CA ALA A 219 11.09 23.28 -1.58
C ALA A 219 9.75 23.41 -0.82
N TYR A 220 9.26 22.33 -0.21
CA TYR A 220 8.00 22.28 0.55
C TYR A 220 8.29 21.77 1.98
N PRO A 221 8.56 22.66 2.95
CA PRO A 221 8.98 22.28 4.31
C PRO A 221 7.95 21.43 5.09
N GLY A 222 8.37 20.31 5.68
CA GLY A 222 7.47 19.45 6.46
C GLY A 222 6.61 18.51 5.62
N ARG A 223 6.95 18.34 4.34
CA ARG A 223 6.39 17.32 3.46
C ARG A 223 7.31 16.12 3.46
N MET A 224 6.74 14.93 3.31
CA MET A 224 7.53 13.68 3.31
C MET A 224 7.32 12.87 2.04
N ALA A 225 8.20 11.92 1.79
CA ALA A 225 7.88 10.80 0.95
C ALA A 225 8.39 9.50 1.57
N VAL A 226 7.67 8.42 1.29
CA VAL A 226 8.08 7.05 1.57
C VAL A 226 8.17 6.31 0.25
N GLY A 227 9.27 5.62 0.00
CA GLY A 227 9.40 4.74 -1.16
C GLY A 227 8.90 3.34 -0.82
N GLU A 228 8.05 2.77 -1.65
CA GLU A 228 7.82 1.34 -1.63
C GLU A 228 8.91 0.62 -2.42
N VAL A 229 9.55 -0.34 -1.75
CA VAL A 229 10.41 -1.34 -2.39
C VAL A 229 9.72 -2.68 -2.21
N TRP A 230 9.44 -3.35 -3.31
CA TRP A 230 8.69 -4.59 -3.29
C TRP A 230 9.52 -5.68 -2.61
N VAL A 231 8.90 -6.39 -1.67
CA VAL A 231 9.39 -7.65 -1.11
C VAL A 231 8.26 -8.65 -1.24
N SER A 232 8.57 -9.93 -1.42
CA SER A 232 7.56 -10.91 -1.82
C SER A 232 6.32 -10.94 -0.91
N GLU A 233 5.17 -10.77 -1.58
CA GLU A 233 3.77 -10.91 -1.16
C GLU A 233 3.04 -9.65 -0.63
N ASP A 234 2.07 -9.17 -1.43
CA ASP A 234 0.84 -8.55 -0.92
C ASP A 234 0.05 -9.60 -0.14
N ARG A 235 -0.23 -9.33 1.14
CA ARG A 235 -0.72 -10.38 2.06
C ARG A 235 -2.21 -10.23 2.37
N PRO A 236 -2.89 -11.35 2.70
CA PRO A 236 -4.21 -11.34 3.33
C PRO A 236 -4.31 -10.36 4.50
N ARG A 237 -5.52 -9.87 4.78
CA ARG A 237 -5.81 -9.09 6.00
C ARG A 237 -5.31 -9.83 7.24
N HIS A 238 -4.92 -9.09 8.28
CA HIS A 238 -4.28 -9.65 9.47
C HIS A 238 -5.05 -10.84 10.09
N VAL A 239 -6.38 -10.75 10.19
CA VAL A 239 -7.20 -11.84 10.75
C VAL A 239 -7.04 -13.12 9.93
N THR A 240 -7.09 -13.04 8.60
CA THR A 240 -6.91 -14.21 7.73
C THR A 240 -5.47 -14.68 7.74
N ARG A 241 -4.51 -13.76 7.57
CA ARG A 241 -3.06 -14.06 7.54
C ARG A 241 -2.59 -14.82 8.77
N TYR A 242 -3.14 -14.50 9.95
CA TYR A 242 -2.70 -15.11 11.20
C TYR A 242 -3.54 -16.32 11.65
N GLY A 243 -4.38 -16.87 10.78
CA GLY A 243 -5.03 -18.18 10.98
C GLY A 243 -6.56 -18.16 10.90
N GLY A 244 -7.18 -17.01 10.63
CA GLY A 244 -8.62 -16.87 10.48
C GLY A 244 -9.43 -17.07 11.76
N GLY A 245 -10.72 -16.72 11.72
CA GLY A 245 -11.65 -16.90 12.83
C GLY A 245 -11.17 -16.28 14.14
N GLU A 246 -11.43 -16.94 15.26
CA GLU A 246 -11.06 -16.45 16.60
C GLU A 246 -9.55 -16.41 16.83
N VAL A 247 -8.81 -17.42 16.35
CA VAL A 247 -7.34 -17.49 16.48
C VAL A 247 -6.69 -16.34 15.72
N GLY A 248 -7.10 -16.13 14.47
CA GLY A 248 -6.66 -15.03 13.63
C GLY A 248 -7.01 -13.67 14.24
N THR A 249 -8.20 -13.54 14.82
CA THR A 249 -8.62 -12.30 15.52
C THR A 249 -7.72 -12.01 16.71
N ARG A 250 -7.45 -13.01 17.57
CA ARG A 250 -6.59 -12.84 18.74
C ARG A 250 -5.17 -12.45 18.34
N ARG A 251 -4.60 -13.11 17.33
CA ARG A 251 -3.27 -12.80 16.80
C ARG A 251 -3.21 -11.44 16.11
N ALA A 252 -4.23 -11.05 15.35
CA ALA A 252 -4.31 -9.72 14.75
C ALA A 252 -4.34 -8.61 15.81
N ARG A 253 -5.08 -8.82 16.92
CA ARG A 253 -5.06 -7.90 18.07
C ARG A 253 -3.67 -7.78 18.69
N ALA A 254 -2.95 -8.89 18.86
CA ALA A 254 -1.58 -8.87 19.37
C ALA A 254 -0.60 -8.21 18.39
N ALA A 255 -0.71 -8.49 17.09
CA ALA A 255 0.08 -7.88 16.03
C ALA A 255 -0.13 -6.36 15.97
N ALA A 256 -1.36 -5.89 16.11
CA ALA A 256 -1.67 -4.46 16.18
C ALA A 256 -0.95 -3.77 17.35
N LEU A 257 -0.99 -4.36 18.55
CA LEU A 257 -0.26 -3.82 19.70
C LEU A 257 1.26 -3.90 19.54
N LEU A 258 1.79 -4.94 18.89
CA LEU A 258 3.22 -5.01 18.57
C LEU A 258 3.61 -3.88 17.61
N GLN A 259 2.92 -3.77 16.48
CA GLN A 259 3.17 -2.75 15.46
C GLN A 259 3.07 -1.33 16.03
N LEU A 260 2.03 -1.05 16.81
CA LEU A 260 1.81 0.25 17.44
C LEU A 260 2.70 0.51 18.66
N ALA A 261 3.46 -0.47 19.14
CA ALA A 261 4.49 -0.26 20.15
C ALA A 261 5.85 0.08 19.52
N LEU A 262 6.15 -0.40 18.29
CA LEU A 262 7.45 -0.17 17.65
C LEU A 262 7.72 1.33 17.36
N PRO A 263 8.97 1.80 17.49
CA PRO A 263 9.35 3.15 17.09
C PRO A 263 9.22 3.34 15.57
N GLY A 264 9.00 4.58 15.14
CA GLY A 264 8.87 4.94 13.72
C GLY A 264 7.44 5.22 13.28
N VAL A 265 7.18 5.13 11.98
CA VAL A 265 5.86 5.33 11.37
C VAL A 265 5.13 3.99 11.33
N ALA A 266 3.82 4.01 11.56
CA ALA A 266 2.96 2.82 11.45
C ALA A 266 1.89 3.07 10.37
N TYR A 267 1.72 2.11 9.48
CA TYR A 267 0.66 2.11 8.45
C TYR A 267 -0.47 1.19 8.86
N LEU A 268 -1.69 1.70 8.85
CA LEU A 268 -2.90 0.95 9.20
C LEU A 268 -3.73 0.83 7.94
N TYR A 269 -4.02 -0.39 7.50
CA TYR A 269 -4.87 -0.62 6.33
C TYR A 269 -6.34 -0.52 6.74
N ASN A 270 -7.17 0.11 5.90
CA ASN A 270 -8.57 0.37 6.24
C ASN A 270 -9.32 -0.95 6.51
N GLY A 271 -9.97 -1.02 7.67
CA GLY A 271 -10.67 -2.20 8.14
C GLY A 271 -9.88 -3.10 9.09
N ASP A 272 -8.56 -2.90 9.24
CA ASP A 272 -7.79 -3.59 10.26
C ASP A 272 -8.23 -3.17 11.67
N GLU A 273 -8.63 -1.91 11.84
CA GLU A 273 -9.22 -1.35 13.04
C GLU A 273 -10.58 -1.97 13.40
N PHE A 274 -11.25 -2.59 12.42
CA PHE A 274 -12.47 -3.36 12.64
C PHE A 274 -12.21 -4.87 12.76
N GLY A 275 -10.98 -5.32 12.48
CA GLY A 275 -10.65 -6.74 12.45
C GLY A 275 -11.31 -7.46 11.28
N MET A 276 -11.39 -6.80 10.13
CA MET A 276 -11.92 -7.42 8.92
C MET A 276 -11.04 -8.59 8.49
N PRO A 277 -11.62 -9.80 8.27
CA PRO A 277 -10.93 -10.86 7.56
C PRO A 277 -11.04 -10.65 6.05
N ASP A 278 -10.22 -11.36 5.30
CA ASP A 278 -10.46 -11.57 3.87
C ASP A 278 -11.82 -12.24 3.66
N VAL A 279 -12.40 -11.98 2.49
CA VAL A 279 -13.66 -12.58 2.06
C VAL A 279 -13.43 -13.60 0.97
N GLU A 280 -14.09 -14.74 1.11
CA GLU A 280 -14.24 -15.68 0.01
C GLU A 280 -15.25 -15.11 -1.00
N LEU A 281 -14.73 -14.61 -2.11
CA LEU A 281 -15.52 -14.06 -3.21
C LEU A 281 -15.86 -15.13 -4.24
N PRO A 282 -17.08 -15.12 -4.81
CA PRO A 282 -17.38 -15.96 -5.96
C PRO A 282 -16.52 -15.51 -7.16
N ASP A 283 -16.11 -16.45 -8.01
CA ASP A 283 -15.26 -16.19 -9.17
C ASP A 283 -15.78 -15.11 -10.12
N ALA A 284 -17.11 -15.01 -10.24
CA ALA A 284 -17.75 -14.02 -11.09
C ALA A 284 -17.67 -12.58 -10.53
N ALA A 285 -17.31 -12.42 -9.26
CA ALA A 285 -17.16 -11.12 -8.61
C ALA A 285 -15.70 -10.65 -8.53
N LEU A 286 -14.72 -11.49 -8.89
CA LEU A 286 -13.31 -11.10 -8.90
C LEU A 286 -13.09 -10.06 -10.01
N GLN A 287 -12.42 -8.97 -9.65
CA GLN A 287 -12.08 -7.85 -10.52
C GLN A 287 -10.56 -7.71 -10.72
N ASP A 288 -9.76 -8.23 -9.78
CA ASP A 288 -8.30 -8.07 -9.83
C ASP A 288 -7.73 -8.71 -11.11
N PRO A 289 -7.03 -7.92 -11.93
CA PRO A 289 -6.47 -8.38 -13.20
C PRO A 289 -5.46 -9.52 -13.03
N ILE A 290 -4.83 -9.68 -11.85
CA ILE A 290 -3.92 -10.80 -11.54
C ILE A 290 -4.59 -12.14 -11.88
N ARG A 291 -5.89 -12.28 -11.64
CA ARG A 291 -6.62 -13.53 -11.92
C ARG A 291 -6.55 -13.91 -13.39
N GLU A 292 -6.89 -13.00 -14.30
CA GLU A 292 -6.86 -13.31 -15.73
C GLU A 292 -5.41 -13.46 -16.22
N ARG A 293 -4.50 -12.62 -15.72
CA ARG A 293 -3.07 -12.64 -16.08
C ARG A 293 -2.37 -13.93 -15.72
N SER A 294 -2.68 -14.50 -14.55
CA SER A 294 -2.10 -15.77 -14.11
C SER A 294 -2.70 -17.00 -14.82
N GLY A 295 -3.61 -16.80 -15.79
CA GLY A 295 -4.36 -17.90 -16.40
C GLY A 295 -5.36 -18.53 -15.44
N ARG A 296 -5.91 -17.74 -14.50
CA ARG A 296 -6.87 -18.14 -13.46
C ARG A 296 -6.32 -19.15 -12.45
N THR A 297 -5.00 -19.11 -12.24
CA THR A 297 -4.31 -19.91 -11.22
C THR A 297 -4.22 -19.21 -9.87
N GLU A 298 -4.37 -17.88 -9.87
CA GLU A 298 -4.36 -17.01 -8.70
C GLU A 298 -5.69 -16.26 -8.62
N ARG A 299 -6.15 -15.94 -7.41
CA ARG A 299 -7.41 -15.20 -7.20
C ARG A 299 -7.23 -13.68 -7.13
N GLY A 300 -5.99 -13.19 -7.06
CA GLY A 300 -5.68 -11.77 -6.88
C GLY A 300 -5.97 -11.26 -5.46
N ARG A 301 -6.11 -9.94 -5.33
CA ARG A 301 -6.15 -9.19 -4.06
C ARG A 301 -7.56 -8.73 -3.66
N ASP A 302 -8.61 -9.05 -4.42
CA ASP A 302 -9.97 -8.56 -4.15
C ASP A 302 -10.50 -8.94 -2.76
N ALA A 303 -10.06 -10.08 -2.22
CA ALA A 303 -10.48 -10.58 -0.92
C ALA A 303 -10.20 -9.59 0.23
N CYS A 304 -9.17 -8.74 0.09
CA CYS A 304 -8.84 -7.69 1.07
C CYS A 304 -9.36 -6.29 0.68
N ARG A 305 -9.96 -6.11 -0.50
CA ARG A 305 -10.44 -4.82 -1.04
C ARG A 305 -11.95 -4.59 -0.85
N ILE A 306 -12.60 -5.44 -0.07
CA ILE A 306 -14.04 -5.40 0.21
C ILE A 306 -14.44 -4.06 0.86
N PRO A 307 -15.60 -3.49 0.49
CA PRO A 307 -16.14 -2.30 1.14
C PRO A 307 -16.17 -2.35 2.67
N VAL A 308 -15.80 -1.23 3.30
CA VAL A 308 -15.73 -1.08 4.77
C VAL A 308 -17.13 -1.05 5.39
N PRO A 309 -17.41 -1.86 6.43
CA PRO A 309 -18.71 -1.87 7.10
C PRO A 309 -18.83 -0.74 8.13
N TRP A 310 -19.66 0.27 7.83
CA TRP A 310 -19.81 1.43 8.71
C TRP A 310 -20.92 1.27 9.75
N SER A 311 -22.09 0.76 9.37
CA SER A 311 -23.28 0.78 10.22
C SER A 311 -24.35 -0.23 9.79
N GLY A 312 -25.34 -0.47 10.64
CA GLY A 312 -26.50 -1.30 10.33
C GLY A 312 -26.25 -2.80 10.44
N THR A 313 -27.27 -3.59 10.14
CA THR A 313 -27.27 -5.04 10.34
C THR A 313 -27.22 -5.86 9.05
N GLU A 314 -27.30 -5.20 7.89
CA GLU A 314 -27.33 -5.84 6.58
C GLU A 314 -26.34 -5.17 5.60
N PRO A 315 -25.79 -5.92 4.62
CA PRO A 315 -24.97 -5.36 3.54
C PRO A 315 -25.69 -4.24 2.77
N PRO A 316 -24.97 -3.21 2.29
CA PRO A 316 -23.52 -3.04 2.32
C PRO A 316 -23.05 -2.29 3.58
N TYR A 317 -23.78 -2.42 4.69
CA TYR A 317 -23.46 -1.83 6.00
C TYR A 317 -23.15 -0.33 5.96
N GLY A 318 -23.99 0.44 5.27
CA GLY A 318 -23.84 1.90 5.18
C GLY A 318 -22.63 2.37 4.37
N PHE A 319 -21.99 1.49 3.59
CA PHE A 319 -20.95 1.88 2.63
C PHE A 319 -21.55 2.62 1.42
N SER A 320 -22.64 2.10 0.87
CA SER A 320 -23.33 2.64 -0.29
C SER A 320 -24.84 2.68 -0.04
N THR A 321 -25.53 3.58 -0.73
CA THR A 321 -26.99 3.56 -0.84
C THR A 321 -27.49 2.52 -1.85
N SER A 322 -26.61 2.04 -2.73
CA SER A 322 -26.87 0.90 -3.61
C SER A 322 -26.59 -0.41 -2.86
N PRO A 323 -27.48 -1.42 -2.92
CA PRO A 323 -27.19 -2.74 -2.38
C PRO A 323 -26.04 -3.44 -3.13
N ASP A 324 -25.90 -3.14 -4.42
CA ASP A 324 -24.87 -3.71 -5.28
C ASP A 324 -23.63 -2.80 -5.27
N THR A 325 -22.57 -3.26 -4.62
CA THR A 325 -21.23 -2.66 -4.65
C THR A 325 -20.33 -3.40 -5.63
N TRP A 326 -19.22 -2.78 -6.03
CA TRP A 326 -18.25 -3.37 -6.97
C TRP A 326 -17.75 -4.74 -6.52
N LEU A 327 -17.47 -4.91 -5.22
CA LEU A 327 -17.27 -6.22 -4.61
C LEU A 327 -18.40 -6.53 -3.61
N PRO A 328 -18.93 -7.77 -3.58
CA PRO A 328 -20.02 -8.13 -2.68
C PRO A 328 -19.54 -8.15 -1.22
N VAL A 329 -20.35 -7.56 -0.34
CA VAL A 329 -20.06 -7.51 1.10
C VAL A 329 -20.76 -8.69 1.81
N PRO A 330 -20.06 -9.47 2.66
CA PRO A 330 -20.67 -10.63 3.33
C PRO A 330 -21.84 -10.30 4.26
N GLU A 331 -22.83 -11.18 4.33
CA GLU A 331 -23.99 -11.07 5.23
C GLU A 331 -23.64 -11.14 6.73
N ARG A 332 -22.42 -11.57 7.09
CA ARG A 332 -22.03 -11.89 8.48
C ARG A 332 -21.10 -10.85 9.13
N TRP A 333 -21.27 -9.57 8.83
CA TRP A 333 -20.38 -8.48 9.27
C TRP A 333 -21.04 -7.39 10.11
N ALA A 334 -22.32 -7.55 10.50
CA ALA A 334 -23.00 -6.60 11.38
C ALA A 334 -22.20 -6.27 12.65
N ALA A 335 -21.59 -7.28 13.27
CA ALA A 335 -20.75 -7.11 14.48
C ALA A 335 -19.39 -6.45 14.21
N LEU A 336 -18.93 -6.44 12.96
CA LEU A 336 -17.68 -5.77 12.56
C LEU A 336 -17.89 -4.29 12.22
N THR A 337 -19.13 -3.82 12.14
CA THR A 337 -19.43 -2.43 11.79
C THR A 337 -18.81 -1.44 12.78
N ALA A 338 -18.38 -0.27 12.27
CA ALA A 338 -17.91 0.81 13.13
C ALA A 338 -18.94 1.16 14.22
N GLU A 339 -20.23 1.21 13.86
CA GLU A 339 -21.34 1.44 14.79
C GLU A 339 -21.41 0.40 15.92
N ALA A 340 -21.39 -0.91 15.59
CA ALA A 340 -21.46 -1.97 16.60
C ALA A 340 -20.24 -1.96 17.52
N GLN A 341 -19.05 -1.69 16.98
CA GLN A 341 -17.80 -1.71 17.75
C GLN A 341 -17.58 -0.46 18.61
N ALA A 342 -18.17 0.68 18.26
CA ALA A 342 -17.97 1.94 18.96
C ALA A 342 -18.41 1.90 20.43
N ALA A 343 -19.43 1.10 20.75
CA ALA A 343 -19.96 0.96 22.11
C ALA A 343 -19.31 -0.18 22.92
N ASP A 344 -18.59 -1.10 22.28
CA ASP A 344 -17.96 -2.23 22.95
C ASP A 344 -16.51 -1.92 23.33
N PRO A 345 -16.17 -1.79 24.63
CA PRO A 345 -14.80 -1.51 25.08
C PRO A 345 -13.81 -2.65 24.77
N ARG A 346 -14.30 -3.86 24.43
CA ARG A 346 -13.47 -5.01 24.08
C ARG A 346 -13.29 -5.19 22.57
N SER A 347 -13.93 -4.36 21.75
CA SER A 347 -13.88 -4.44 20.29
C SER A 347 -12.47 -4.23 19.72
N MET A 348 -12.28 -4.54 18.43
CA MET A 348 -11.03 -4.21 17.73
C MET A 348 -10.86 -2.70 17.67
N LEU A 349 -11.93 -1.97 17.37
CA LEU A 349 -11.91 -0.51 17.26
C LEU A 349 -11.47 0.14 18.58
N SER A 350 -12.01 -0.33 19.71
CA SER A 350 -11.62 0.16 21.04
C SER A 350 -10.15 -0.12 21.37
N LEU A 351 -9.62 -1.27 20.93
CA LEU A 351 -8.20 -1.62 21.08
C LEU A 351 -7.30 -0.65 20.30
N TYR A 352 -7.60 -0.40 19.02
CA TYR A 352 -6.82 0.52 18.18
C TYR A 352 -6.86 1.95 18.72
N ARG A 353 -8.05 2.45 19.09
CA ARG A 353 -8.21 3.77 19.72
C ARG A 353 -7.40 3.88 21.02
N GLY A 354 -7.41 2.84 21.85
CA GLY A 354 -6.60 2.77 23.07
C GLY A 354 -5.10 2.81 22.78
N ALA A 355 -4.65 1.99 21.82
CA ALA A 355 -3.25 1.90 21.44
C ALA A 355 -2.71 3.20 20.83
N LEU A 356 -3.45 3.83 19.92
CA LEU A 356 -3.06 5.10 19.28
C LEU A 356 -3.00 6.26 20.27
N ARG A 357 -3.96 6.35 21.21
CA ARG A 357 -3.91 7.33 22.31
C ARG A 357 -2.69 7.13 23.21
N LEU A 358 -2.33 5.88 23.52
CA LEU A 358 -1.14 5.58 24.32
C LEU A 358 0.16 5.84 23.54
N ARG A 359 0.18 5.52 22.25
CA ARG A 359 1.32 5.73 21.34
C ARG A 359 1.72 7.21 21.23
N THR A 360 0.75 8.11 21.28
CA THR A 360 0.96 9.58 21.22
C THR A 360 1.29 10.18 22.59
N SER A 361 1.20 9.40 23.68
CA SER A 361 1.50 9.86 25.03
C SER A 361 3.00 9.75 25.37
N ALA A 362 3.41 10.39 26.47
CA ALA A 362 4.80 10.40 26.92
C ALA A 362 5.39 8.99 27.16
N VAL A 363 4.55 8.00 27.50
CA VAL A 363 5.00 6.64 27.81
C VAL A 363 5.60 5.93 26.60
N ALA A 364 5.10 6.26 25.41
CA ALA A 364 5.54 5.71 24.14
C ALA A 364 6.45 6.70 23.40
N SER A 365 7.20 7.56 24.12
CA SER A 365 8.14 8.48 23.50
C SER A 365 9.51 7.84 23.22
N GLY A 366 10.27 8.44 22.30
CA GLY A 366 11.63 8.03 21.93
C GLY A 366 11.73 7.19 20.65
N GLY A 367 12.78 7.42 19.85
CA GLY A 367 12.98 6.78 18.55
C GLY A 367 13.70 5.42 18.56
N SER A 368 13.95 4.86 19.74
CA SER A 368 14.68 3.60 19.93
C SER A 368 13.86 2.60 20.76
N LEU A 369 14.35 1.36 20.83
CA LEU A 369 13.88 0.33 21.75
C LEU A 369 15.07 -0.38 22.41
N GLU A 370 14.83 -0.92 23.60
CA GLU A 370 15.72 -1.82 24.33
C GLU A 370 15.06 -3.20 24.39
N TRP A 371 15.71 -4.24 23.86
CA TRP A 371 15.24 -5.61 24.00
C TRP A 371 15.36 -6.09 25.45
N LEU A 372 14.31 -6.71 25.97
CA LEU A 372 14.28 -7.27 27.32
C LEU A 372 14.38 -8.79 27.28
N PRO A 373 14.94 -9.43 28.32
CA PRO A 373 14.77 -10.87 28.51
C PRO A 373 13.28 -11.23 28.54
N ALA A 374 12.90 -12.27 27.81
CA ALA A 374 11.54 -12.77 27.75
C ALA A 374 11.53 -14.31 27.88
N PRO A 375 10.42 -14.92 28.35
CA PRO A 375 10.24 -16.36 28.28
C PRO A 375 10.41 -16.89 26.84
N GLU A 376 10.75 -18.17 26.70
CA GLU A 376 10.86 -18.81 25.39
C GLU A 376 9.55 -18.67 24.60
N GLY A 377 9.66 -18.31 23.30
CA GLY A 377 8.51 -18.03 22.46
C GLY A 377 7.82 -16.68 22.75
N CYS A 378 8.40 -15.81 23.58
CA CYS A 378 7.90 -14.45 23.78
C CYS A 378 8.87 -13.40 23.24
N LEU A 379 8.32 -12.22 22.95
CA LEU A 379 9.08 -11.04 22.53
C LEU A 379 8.80 -9.90 23.51
N ALA A 380 9.85 -9.26 24.05
CA ALA A 380 9.70 -8.14 24.96
C ALA A 380 10.68 -7.01 24.67
N PHE A 381 10.22 -5.76 24.71
CA PHE A 381 11.08 -4.58 24.62
C PHE A 381 10.54 -3.39 25.42
N ARG A 382 11.42 -2.46 25.76
CA ARG A 382 11.12 -1.18 26.39
C ARG A 382 11.39 -0.02 25.44
N ARG A 383 10.54 0.99 25.46
CA ARG A 383 10.81 2.31 24.84
C ARG A 383 11.31 3.33 25.86
N PRO A 384 12.07 4.35 25.44
CA PRO A 384 12.61 5.37 26.35
C PRO A 384 11.57 6.04 27.25
N GLY A 385 10.33 6.20 26.78
CA GLY A 385 9.24 6.75 27.58
C GLY A 385 8.71 5.85 28.72
N GLY A 386 9.18 4.60 28.83
CA GLY A 386 8.76 3.64 29.87
C GLY A 386 7.70 2.64 29.41
N LEU A 387 7.25 2.68 28.14
CA LEU A 387 6.39 1.64 27.58
C LEU A 387 7.17 0.33 27.48
N VAL A 388 6.69 -0.72 28.13
CA VAL A 388 7.13 -2.09 27.93
C VAL A 388 6.08 -2.83 27.10
N CYS A 389 6.48 -3.44 25.99
CA CYS A 389 5.64 -4.32 25.20
C CYS A 389 6.10 -5.76 25.38
N LEU A 390 5.20 -6.66 25.76
CA LEU A 390 5.39 -8.10 25.73
C LEU A 390 4.38 -8.72 24.77
N VAL A 391 4.83 -9.63 23.92
CA VAL A 391 3.98 -10.45 23.05
C VAL A 391 4.27 -11.92 23.32
N ASN A 392 3.25 -12.67 23.73
CA ASN A 392 3.34 -14.11 23.94
C ASN A 392 3.00 -14.85 22.64
N LEU A 393 4.03 -15.33 21.93
CA LEU A 393 3.90 -16.16 20.72
C LEU A 393 4.06 -17.65 21.04
N SER A 394 4.19 -18.01 22.32
CA SER A 394 4.34 -19.39 22.77
C SER A 394 2.98 -20.10 22.85
N GLY A 395 3.02 -21.42 23.08
CA GLY A 395 1.82 -22.23 23.26
C GLY A 395 1.26 -22.24 24.70
N ALA A 396 1.86 -21.51 25.64
CA ALA A 396 1.50 -21.55 27.06
C ALA A 396 1.37 -20.13 27.66
N PRO A 397 0.58 -19.95 28.74
CA PRO A 397 0.58 -18.71 29.50
C PRO A 397 1.97 -18.40 30.07
N VAL A 398 2.32 -17.11 30.13
CA VAL A 398 3.57 -16.63 30.72
C VAL A 398 3.30 -15.56 31.77
N PRO A 399 4.16 -15.40 32.80
CA PRO A 399 3.96 -14.35 33.81
C PRO A 399 3.94 -12.95 33.19
N VAL A 400 3.05 -12.09 33.68
CA VAL A 400 3.04 -10.67 33.35
C VAL A 400 4.33 -10.02 33.90
N PRO A 401 5.08 -9.24 33.10
CA PRO A 401 6.24 -8.51 33.58
C PRO A 401 5.88 -7.54 34.71
N GLU A 402 6.85 -7.15 35.53
CA GLU A 402 6.63 -6.10 36.53
C GLU A 402 6.22 -4.78 35.85
N GLY A 403 5.15 -4.16 36.34
CA GLY A 403 4.65 -2.89 35.83
C GLY A 403 3.12 -2.76 35.93
N GLU A 404 2.63 -1.56 35.65
CA GLU A 404 1.19 -1.28 35.52
C GLU A 404 0.74 -1.66 34.10
N VAL A 405 -0.23 -2.57 33.96
CA VAL A 405 -0.81 -2.90 32.65
C VAL A 405 -1.62 -1.71 32.14
N LEU A 406 -1.18 -1.14 31.02
CA LEU A 406 -1.82 0.00 30.35
C LEU A 406 -2.87 -0.45 29.33
N LEU A 407 -2.58 -1.53 28.59
CA LEU A 407 -3.44 -2.06 27.55
C LEU A 407 -3.09 -3.53 27.28
N ALA A 408 -4.08 -4.35 26.94
CA ALA A 408 -3.87 -5.74 26.56
C ALA A 408 -4.73 -6.11 25.35
N SER A 409 -4.22 -6.97 24.48
CA SER A 409 -4.95 -7.44 23.29
C SER A 409 -6.05 -8.44 23.65
N ALA A 410 -6.02 -9.03 24.85
CA ALA A 410 -7.07 -9.88 25.42
C ALA A 410 -7.03 -9.75 26.96
N ASP A 411 -8.00 -10.37 27.63
CA ASP A 411 -8.06 -10.36 29.10
C ASP A 411 -6.80 -11.00 29.71
N VAL A 412 -6.15 -10.27 30.63
CA VAL A 412 -4.99 -10.73 31.40
C VAL A 412 -5.50 -11.11 32.78
N SER A 413 -5.61 -12.41 33.05
CA SER A 413 -6.12 -12.94 34.32
C SER A 413 -5.02 -13.59 35.13
N ALA A 414 -5.14 -13.55 36.46
CA ALA A 414 -4.24 -14.26 37.39
C ALA A 414 -2.74 -13.90 37.28
N GLY A 415 -2.40 -12.74 36.70
CA GLY A 415 -1.01 -12.33 36.51
C GLY A 415 -0.30 -13.07 35.37
N GLU A 416 -1.05 -13.63 34.42
CA GLU A 416 -0.51 -14.35 33.26
C GLU A 416 -0.99 -13.74 31.93
N VAL A 417 -0.11 -13.72 30.94
CA VAL A 417 -0.37 -13.38 29.54
C VAL A 417 -0.55 -14.67 28.77
N GLY A 418 -1.76 -14.93 28.28
CA GLY A 418 -2.07 -16.13 27.50
C GLY A 418 -1.41 -16.16 26.11
N PRO A 419 -1.47 -17.30 25.40
CA PRO A 419 -1.00 -17.42 24.02
C PRO A 419 -1.67 -16.42 23.08
N ASP A 420 -0.91 -15.92 22.10
CA ASP A 420 -1.34 -14.92 21.11
C ASP A 420 -1.80 -13.59 21.74
N VAL A 421 -1.33 -13.25 22.94
CA VAL A 421 -1.68 -12.00 23.63
C VAL A 421 -0.48 -11.06 23.70
N ALA A 422 -0.73 -9.79 23.42
CA ALA A 422 0.21 -8.70 23.65
C ALA A 422 -0.28 -7.84 24.82
N VAL A 423 0.66 -7.36 25.63
CA VAL A 423 0.41 -6.44 26.74
C VAL A 423 1.37 -5.27 26.69
N TRP A 424 0.85 -4.09 26.99
CA TRP A 424 1.60 -2.85 27.18
C TRP A 424 1.60 -2.53 28.66
N LEU A 425 2.79 -2.31 29.22
CA LEU A 425 2.97 -1.92 30.61
C LEU A 425 3.71 -0.59 30.72
N ARG A 426 3.53 0.08 31.85
CA ARG A 426 4.44 1.13 32.32
C ARG A 426 5.49 0.47 33.21
N GLY A 427 6.76 0.50 32.79
CA GLY A 427 7.89 -0.07 33.54
C GLY A 427 9.15 0.73 33.44
#